data_AF-A0A183EAE2-F1
#
_entry.id   AF-A0A183EAE2-F1
#
_cell.length_a   1.000
_cell.length_b   1.000
_cell.length_c   1.000
_cell.angle_alpha   90.00
_cell.angle_beta   90.00
_cell.angle_gamma   90.00
#
_symmetry.space_group_name_H-M   'P 1'
#
loop_
_entity.id
_entity.type
_entity.pdbx_description
1 polymer ?
#
loop_
_entity_poly.entity_id
_entity_poly.type
_entity_poly.pdbx_seq_one_letter_code
_entity_poly.pdbx_strand_id
1 'polypeptide(L)'
;MTVSVFLICSNSVEFKNLTSIARKTIADNDCFDVKKLEVLSGKTNVFAINQMVRHGLRDQVDWPKIRGTQAALEILYFEFNVTVPFTTRNSTSGRVWILFRVKYYIKEEQYSVAGEPYVYQNELNCTAKQLNAICSWCA
;
A
#
# COMPACT_ATOMS: atom_id res chain seq x y z
N MET A 1 5.44 4.28 21.17
CA MET A 1 5.64 3.74 19.81
C MET A 1 6.19 4.87 18.96
N THR A 2 7.48 4.87 18.63
CA THR A 2 8.05 5.93 17.81
C THR A 2 7.95 5.50 16.36
N VAL A 3 7.02 6.13 15.64
CA VAL A 3 6.87 5.94 14.19
C VAL A 3 7.53 7.15 13.55
N SER A 4 8.65 6.92 12.87
CA SER A 4 9.26 7.96 12.05
C SER A 4 8.52 8.00 10.71
N VAL A 5 7.92 9.15 10.41
CA VAL A 5 7.23 9.39 9.15
C VAL A 5 8.17 10.11 8.21
N PHE A 6 8.47 9.48 7.07
CA PHE A 6 9.21 10.12 5.99
C PHE A 6 8.30 10.33 4.78
N LEU A 7 8.62 11.32 3.96
CA LEU A 7 7.89 11.61 2.72
C LEU A 7 8.77 11.25 1.53
N ILE A 8 8.26 10.41 0.64
CA ILE A 8 8.94 10.07 -0.62
C ILE A 8 8.36 10.89 -1.77
N CYS A 9 9.23 11.54 -2.55
CA CYS A 9 8.86 12.38 -3.69
C CYS A 9 8.47 11.55 -4.93
N SER A 10 7.58 12.11 -5.76
CA SER A 10 7.04 11.48 -6.98
C SER A 10 8.09 10.99 -8.00
N ASN A 11 9.26 11.64 -8.05
CA ASN A 11 10.29 11.33 -9.04
C ASN A 11 11.25 10.21 -8.60
N SER A 12 11.17 9.80 -7.34
CA SER A 12 12.00 8.74 -6.76
C SER A 12 11.70 7.36 -7.37
N VAL A 13 12.67 6.45 -7.27
CA VAL A 13 12.52 5.07 -7.76
C VAL A 13 11.47 4.34 -6.93
N GLU A 14 11.45 4.59 -5.62
CA GLU A 14 10.52 4.03 -4.66
C GLU A 14 9.08 4.40 -5.01
N PHE A 15 8.81 5.67 -5.33
CA PHE A 15 7.47 6.10 -5.72
C PHE A 15 7.00 5.41 -7.02
N LYS A 16 7.91 5.25 -8.00
CA LYS A 16 7.61 4.54 -9.24
C LYS A 16 7.31 3.05 -8.99
N ASN A 17 8.09 2.40 -8.11
CA ASN A 17 7.87 1.01 -7.72
C ASN A 17 6.52 0.83 -7.02
N LEU A 18 6.18 1.70 -6.07
CA LEU A 18 4.88 1.67 -5.38
C LEU A 18 3.71 1.85 -6.35
N THR A 19 3.85 2.81 -7.28
CA THR A 19 2.83 3.05 -8.32
C THR A 19 2.68 1.83 -9.25
N SER A 20 3.79 1.17 -9.61
CA SER A 20 3.80 -0.04 -10.43
C SER A 20 3.06 -1.19 -9.74
N ILE A 21 3.29 -1.40 -8.44
CA ILE A 21 2.60 -2.41 -7.64
C ILE A 21 1.09 -2.16 -7.59
N ALA A 22 0.66 -0.91 -7.36
CA ALA A 22 -0.76 -0.58 -7.38
C ALA A 22 -1.40 -0.84 -8.74
N ARG A 23 -0.72 -0.43 -9.83
CA ARG A 23 -1.21 -0.70 -11.20
C ARG A 23 -1.37 -2.19 -11.46
N LYS A 24 -0.38 -3.01 -11.10
CA LYS A 24 -0.44 -4.47 -11.27
C LYS A 24 -1.59 -5.07 -10.47
N THR A 25 -1.73 -4.69 -9.19
CA THR A 25 -2.78 -5.21 -8.30
C THR A 25 -4.19 -4.85 -8.80
N ILE A 26 -4.38 -3.65 -9.35
CA ILE A 26 -5.68 -3.23 -9.89
C ILE A 26 -5.94 -3.86 -11.25
N ALA A 27 -4.90 -4.09 -12.07
CA ALA A 27 -5.04 -4.73 -13.38
C ALA A 27 -5.54 -6.18 -13.30
N ASP A 28 -5.45 -6.83 -12.15
CA ASP A 28 -6.05 -8.14 -11.90
C ASP A 28 -7.61 -8.09 -11.87
N ASN A 29 -8.20 -6.90 -11.99
CA ASN A 29 -9.65 -6.66 -11.96
C ASN A 29 -10.12 -5.92 -13.22
N ASP A 30 -10.91 -6.59 -14.07
CA ASP A 30 -11.28 -6.10 -15.41
C ASP A 30 -12.17 -4.83 -15.42
N CYS A 31 -12.85 -4.51 -14.32
CA CYS A 31 -13.77 -3.37 -14.30
C CYS A 31 -13.06 -2.00 -14.17
N PHE A 32 -11.75 -1.98 -13.95
CA PHE A 32 -10.97 -0.74 -13.74
C PHE A 32 -10.21 -0.29 -14.99
N ASP A 33 -10.23 1.02 -15.26
CA ASP A 33 -9.37 1.63 -16.28
C ASP A 33 -8.01 2.03 -15.67
N VAL A 34 -7.13 1.03 -15.50
CA VAL A 34 -5.80 1.21 -14.88
C VAL A 34 -4.93 2.23 -15.62
N LYS A 35 -5.18 2.48 -16.92
CA LYS A 35 -4.42 3.50 -17.67
C LYS A 35 -4.65 4.89 -17.09
N LYS A 36 -5.83 5.13 -16.51
CA LYS A 36 -6.21 6.39 -15.84
C LYS A 36 -6.04 6.36 -14.32
N LEU A 37 -5.24 5.43 -13.79
CA LEU A 37 -4.88 5.43 -12.38
C LEU A 37 -4.04 6.68 -12.05
N GLU A 38 -4.46 7.38 -11.00
CA GLU A 38 -3.78 8.54 -10.45
C GLU A 38 -3.40 8.29 -8.98
N VAL A 39 -2.18 8.65 -8.61
CA VAL A 39 -1.76 8.68 -7.21
C VAL A 39 -2.15 10.05 -6.65
N LEU A 40 -2.98 10.06 -5.60
CA LEU A 40 -3.59 11.29 -5.07
C LEU A 40 -2.60 12.13 -4.27
N SER A 41 -1.48 11.55 -3.86
CA SER A 41 -0.46 12.22 -3.08
C SER A 41 0.83 12.35 -3.88
N GLY A 42 1.32 13.58 -4.08
CA GLY A 42 2.68 13.82 -4.59
C GLY A 42 3.78 13.36 -3.62
N LYS A 43 3.41 12.94 -2.41
CA LYS A 43 4.29 12.40 -1.36
C LYS A 43 3.66 11.16 -0.72
N THR A 44 4.42 10.08 -0.57
CA THR A 44 3.96 8.86 0.12
C THR A 44 4.45 8.83 1.56
N ASN A 45 3.58 8.47 2.51
CA ASN A 45 3.96 8.29 3.90
C ASN A 45 4.74 6.98 4.06
N VAL A 46 5.95 7.09 4.61
CA VAL A 46 6.78 5.95 4.98
C VAL A 46 6.76 5.80 6.48
N PHE A 47 6.44 4.61 6.95
CA PHE A 47 6.47 4.23 8.35
C PHE A 47 7.57 3.19 8.54
N ALA A 48 8.65 3.59 9.20
CA ALA A 48 9.66 2.65 9.67
C ALA A 48 9.16 1.99 10.95
N ILE A 49 8.78 0.71 10.89
CA ILE A 49 8.39 -0.04 12.08
C ILE A 49 9.60 -0.80 12.59
N ASN A 50 10.14 -0.38 13.74
CA ASN A 50 11.14 -1.15 14.45
C ASN A 50 10.49 -2.43 15.01
N GLN A 51 10.86 -3.59 14.45
CA GLN A 51 10.30 -4.89 14.83
C GLN A 51 10.53 -5.25 16.30
N MET A 52 11.55 -4.68 16.97
CA MET A 52 11.83 -4.97 18.38
C MET A 52 10.74 -4.47 19.34
N VAL A 53 10.06 -3.38 18.97
CA VAL A 53 8.92 -2.86 19.73
C VAL A 53 7.68 -3.73 19.53
N ARG A 54 7.51 -4.33 18.35
CA ARG A 54 6.41 -5.28 18.07
C ARG A 54 6.54 -6.59 18.84
N HIS A 55 7.77 -7.06 19.07
CA HIS A 55 8.02 -8.31 19.76
C HIS A 55 8.20 -8.18 21.28
N GLY A 56 8.05 -6.98 21.86
CA GLY A 56 8.19 -6.79 23.32
C GLY A 56 9.61 -7.01 23.85
N LEU A 57 10.62 -7.05 22.99
CA LEU A 57 12.01 -7.40 23.30
C LEU A 57 12.78 -6.20 23.91
N ARG A 58 12.24 -5.63 24.99
CA ARG A 58 12.88 -4.52 25.72
C ARG A 58 14.01 -4.97 26.66
N ASP A 59 14.05 -6.25 27.04
CA ASP A 59 15.01 -6.75 28.01
C ASP A 59 16.39 -7.00 27.36
N GLN A 60 17.39 -6.30 27.88
CA GLN A 60 18.71 -6.05 27.27
C GLN A 60 19.66 -7.25 27.21
N VAL A 61 19.28 -8.43 27.72
CA VAL A 61 20.21 -9.56 27.91
C VAL A 61 20.62 -10.21 26.58
N ASP A 62 19.78 -10.15 25.55
CA ASP A 62 20.03 -10.77 24.23
C ASP A 62 20.43 -9.77 23.12
N TRP A 63 20.70 -8.51 23.48
CA TRP A 63 20.95 -7.42 22.53
C TRP A 63 22.00 -7.71 21.44
N PRO A 64 23.15 -8.36 21.74
CA PRO A 64 24.15 -8.69 20.71
C PRO A 64 23.67 -9.75 19.71
N LYS A 65 22.83 -10.71 20.13
CA LYS A 65 22.22 -11.72 19.24
C LYS A 65 21.13 -11.10 18.37
N ILE A 66 20.32 -10.21 18.95
CA ILE A 66 19.21 -9.55 18.25
C ILE A 66 19.71 -8.52 17.25
N ARG A 67 20.84 -7.83 17.49
CA ARG A 67 21.41 -6.82 16.56
C ARG A 67 21.69 -7.39 15.17
N GLY A 68 22.18 -8.62 15.06
CA GLY A 68 22.41 -9.29 13.77
C GLY A 68 21.11 -9.63 13.03
N THR A 69 20.05 -9.95 13.77
CA THR A 69 18.71 -10.22 13.23
C THR A 69 17.93 -8.92 12.95
N GLN A 70 18.19 -7.85 13.70
CA GLN A 70 17.58 -6.51 13.57
C GLN A 70 17.95 -5.87 12.22
N ALA A 71 19.25 -5.89 11.87
CA ALA A 71 19.72 -5.40 10.56
C ALA A 71 19.14 -6.23 9.39
N ALA A 72 18.69 -7.46 9.65
CA ALA A 72 18.09 -8.34 8.66
C ALA A 72 16.55 -8.21 8.55
N LEU A 73 15.88 -7.47 9.46
CA LEU A 73 14.42 -7.41 9.56
C LEU A 73 13.83 -5.99 9.45
N GLU A 74 14.60 -5.02 8.93
CA GLU A 74 14.08 -3.68 8.70
C GLU A 74 13.03 -3.73 7.57
N ILE A 75 11.75 -3.64 7.95
CA ILE A 75 10.62 -3.56 7.03
C ILE A 75 10.11 -2.12 7.07
N LEU A 76 10.11 -1.46 5.92
CA LEU A 76 9.43 -0.18 5.75
C LEU A 76 8.00 -0.42 5.28
N TYR A 77 7.05 0.31 5.85
CA TYR A 77 5.68 0.32 5.40
C TYR A 77 5.40 1.62 4.65
N PHE A 78 4.80 1.51 3.48
CA PHE A 78 4.34 2.65 2.68
C PHE A 78 2.83 2.67 2.66
N GLU A 79 2.26 3.84 2.91
CA GLU A 79 0.83 4.08 2.70
C GLU A 79 0.64 5.19 1.69
N PHE A 80 -0.11 4.89 0.62
CA PHE A 80 -0.46 5.86 -0.40
C PHE A 80 -1.87 5.63 -0.91
N ASN A 81 -2.49 6.73 -1.32
CA ASN A 81 -3.84 6.72 -1.85
C ASN A 81 -3.79 6.83 -3.37
N VAL A 82 -4.58 5.99 -4.03
CA VAL A 82 -4.80 6.05 -5.47
C VAL A 82 -6.27 6.24 -5.75
N THR A 83 -6.56 6.79 -6.92
CA THR A 83 -7.89 6.79 -7.49
C THR A 83 -7.82 6.19 -8.89
N VAL A 84 -8.84 5.43 -9.26
CA VAL A 84 -8.94 4.80 -10.58
C VAL A 84 -10.40 4.83 -11.04
N PRO A 85 -10.67 5.13 -12.31
CA PRO A 85 -11.99 4.97 -12.87
C PRO A 85 -12.39 3.50 -12.94
N PHE A 86 -13.68 3.23 -12.74
CA PHE A 86 -14.28 1.93 -12.96
C PHE A 86 -15.58 2.08 -13.74
N THR A 87 -15.92 1.03 -14.48
CA THR A 87 -17.11 0.99 -15.32
C THR A 87 -18.04 -0.11 -14.83
N THR A 88 -19.31 0.23 -14.68
CA THR A 88 -20.36 -0.74 -14.38
C THR A 88 -20.93 -1.36 -15.66
N ARG A 89 -21.60 -2.51 -15.54
CA ARG A 89 -22.34 -3.21 -16.61
C ARG A 89 -23.33 -2.30 -17.30
N ASN A 90 -23.89 -1.33 -16.59
CA ASN A 90 -24.82 -0.35 -17.12
C ASN A 90 -24.12 0.84 -17.81
N SER A 91 -22.82 0.73 -18.12
CA SER A 91 -21.99 1.79 -18.70
C SER A 91 -21.93 3.07 -17.86
N THR A 92 -22.35 3.00 -16.59
CA THR A 92 -22.16 4.10 -15.64
C THR A 92 -20.72 4.04 -15.18
N SER A 93 -19.98 5.12 -15.39
CA SER A 93 -18.61 5.26 -14.92
C SER A 93 -18.57 6.01 -13.60
N GLY A 94 -17.63 5.64 -12.76
CA GLY A 94 -17.32 6.36 -11.54
C GLY A 94 -15.85 6.20 -11.18
N ARG A 95 -15.43 6.85 -10.10
CA ARG A 95 -14.11 6.69 -9.51
C ARG A 95 -14.20 5.95 -8.19
N VAL A 96 -13.15 5.18 -7.91
CA VAL A 96 -12.91 4.57 -6.60
C VAL A 96 -11.63 5.16 -6.02
N TRP A 97 -11.59 5.27 -4.70
CA TRP A 97 -10.43 5.70 -3.94
C TRP A 97 -9.95 4.56 -3.05
N ILE A 98 -8.68 4.20 -3.20
CA ILE A 98 -8.09 3.00 -2.64
C ILE A 98 -6.85 3.39 -1.84
N LEU A 99 -6.76 2.90 -0.62
CA LEU A 99 -5.57 2.96 0.21
C LEU A 99 -4.74 1.69 -0.02
N PHE A 100 -3.51 1.87 -0.48
CA PHE A 100 -2.51 0.81 -0.56
C PHE A 100 -1.59 0.86 0.64
N ARG A 101 -1.28 -0.34 1.16
CA ARG A 101 -0.22 -0.57 2.13
C ARG A 101 0.81 -1.48 1.50
N VAL A 102 2.08 -1.09 1.49
CA VAL A 102 3.16 -1.89 0.89
C VAL A 102 4.28 -2.06 1.91
N LYS A 103 4.78 -3.28 2.05
CA LYS A 103 6.01 -3.59 2.78
C LYS A 103 7.19 -3.54 1.82
N TYR A 104 8.29 -2.95 2.25
CA TYR A 104 9.59 -3.14 1.63
C TYR A 104 10.51 -3.82 2.63
N TYR A 105 11.07 -4.94 2.21
CA TYR A 105 12.06 -5.67 2.99
C TYR A 105 13.43 -5.18 2.56
N ILE A 106 14.12 -4.46 3.45
CA ILE A 106 15.37 -3.77 3.09
C ILE A 106 16.45 -4.77 2.66
N LYS A 107 16.53 -5.94 3.30
CA LYS A 107 17.54 -6.95 3.01
C LYS A 107 17.33 -7.64 1.66
N GLU A 108 16.09 -7.96 1.33
CA GLU A 108 15.71 -8.63 0.09
C GLU A 108 15.53 -7.64 -1.07
N GLU A 109 15.54 -6.33 -0.78
CA GLU A 109 15.23 -5.25 -1.73
C GLU A 109 13.89 -5.47 -2.46
N GLN A 110 12.93 -6.07 -1.76
CA GLN A 110 11.66 -6.51 -2.33
C GLN A 110 10.46 -5.78 -1.73
N TYR A 111 9.49 -5.50 -2.59
CA TYR A 111 8.21 -4.94 -2.20
C TYR A 111 7.11 -6.00 -2.22
N SER A 112 6.17 -5.91 -1.28
CA SER A 112 4.96 -6.74 -1.26
C SER A 112 3.76 -5.96 -0.76
N VAL A 113 2.57 -6.23 -1.30
CA VAL A 113 1.33 -5.62 -0.79
C VAL A 113 1.05 -6.17 0.62
N ALA A 114 0.72 -5.28 1.54
CA ALA A 114 0.46 -5.58 2.93
C ALA A 114 -1.04 -5.77 3.17
N GLY A 115 -1.54 -6.98 2.90
CA GLY A 115 -2.96 -7.30 2.98
C GLY A 115 -3.76 -6.80 1.77
N GLU A 116 -5.09 -6.80 1.87
CA GLU A 116 -5.97 -6.36 0.79
C GLU A 116 -6.03 -4.82 0.70
N PRO A 117 -5.95 -4.23 -0.51
CA PRO A 117 -6.18 -2.79 -0.70
C PRO A 117 -7.57 -2.37 -0.21
N TYR A 118 -7.64 -1.28 0.56
CA TYR A 118 -8.88 -0.83 1.19
C TYR A 118 -9.55 0.27 0.37
N VAL A 119 -10.80 0.03 -0.02
CA VAL A 119 -11.65 1.04 -0.69
C VAL A 119 -12.32 1.90 0.38
N TYR A 120 -11.93 3.16 0.47
CA TYR A 120 -12.49 4.08 1.47
C TYR A 120 -13.62 4.94 0.91
N GLN A 121 -13.64 5.20 -0.40
CA GLN A 121 -14.65 6.02 -1.07
C GLN A 121 -14.87 5.55 -2.52
N ASN A 122 -16.08 5.73 -3.04
CA ASN A 122 -16.40 5.58 -4.46
C ASN A 122 -17.58 6.49 -4.83
N GLU A 123 -17.67 6.89 -6.11
CA GLU A 123 -18.70 7.80 -6.62
C GLU A 123 -20.09 7.18 -6.76
N LEU A 124 -20.19 5.84 -6.80
CA LEU A 124 -21.46 5.14 -7.00
C LEU A 124 -22.11 4.70 -5.67
N ASN A 125 -21.63 5.21 -4.54
CA ASN A 125 -22.10 4.88 -3.19
C ASN A 125 -22.15 3.37 -2.87
N CYS A 126 -21.31 2.57 -3.54
CA CYS A 126 -21.20 1.15 -3.26
C CYS A 126 -20.56 0.91 -1.88
N THR A 127 -21.02 -0.12 -1.16
CA THR A 127 -20.54 -0.42 0.20
C THR A 127 -19.28 -1.28 0.23
N ALA A 128 -18.82 -1.78 -0.92
CA ALA A 128 -17.63 -2.62 -1.03
C ALA A 128 -16.38 -1.90 -0.48
N LYS A 129 -15.70 -2.56 0.46
CA LYS A 129 -14.47 -2.07 1.11
C LYS A 129 -13.19 -2.75 0.62
N GLN A 130 -13.34 -3.79 -0.20
CA GLN A 130 -12.23 -4.52 -0.81
C GLN A 130 -12.23 -4.28 -2.30
N LEU A 131 -11.04 -4.17 -2.89
CA LEU A 131 -10.86 -3.91 -4.32
C LEU A 131 -11.60 -4.94 -5.20
N ASN A 132 -11.41 -6.23 -4.92
CA ASN A 132 -12.00 -7.32 -5.71
C ASN A 132 -13.54 -7.40 -5.58
N ALA A 133 -14.08 -6.85 -4.47
CA ALA A 133 -15.52 -6.77 -4.27
C ALA A 133 -16.18 -5.68 -5.13
N ILE A 134 -15.42 -4.68 -5.60
CA ILE A 134 -15.97 -3.59 -6.42
C ILE A 134 -16.49 -4.13 -7.75
N CYS A 135 -15.69 -4.92 -8.46
CA CYS A 135 -16.10 -5.45 -9.76
C CYS A 135 -17.22 -6.48 -9.67
N SER A 136 -17.42 -7.12 -8.53
CA SER A 136 -18.46 -8.13 -8.35
C SER A 136 -19.77 -7.54 -7.83
N TRP A 137 -19.71 -6.52 -6.96
CA TRP A 137 -20.89 -5.99 -6.27
C TRP A 137 -21.35 -4.64 -6.80
N CYS A 138 -20.44 -3.89 -7.44
CA CYS A 138 -20.68 -2.51 -7.85
C CYS A 138 -20.57 -2.30 -9.36
N ALA A 139 -19.87 -3.19 -10.07
CA ALA A 139 -19.71 -3.14 -11.52
C ALA A 139 -20.80 -3.92 -12.26
#